data_AF-A0A832H297-F1
#
_entry.id   AF-A0A832H297-F1
#
_cell.length_a   1.000
_cell.length_b   1.000
_cell.length_c   1.000
_cell.angle_alpha   90.00
_cell.angle_beta   90.00
_cell.angle_gamma   90.00
#
_symmetry.space_group_name_H-M   'P 1'
#
loop_
_entity.id
_entity.type
_entity.pdbx_description
1 polymer ?
#
loop_
_entity_poly.entity_id
_entity_poly.type
_entity_poly.pdbx_seq_one_letter_code
_entity_poly.pdbx_strand_id
1 'polypeptide(L)'
;ATGRPIITPSQDMVLGCYYLTAENPEAKKGAGRYFANLDDAITAYEQQQVDLHAYVWVRFDGQAESDVPDNDVLQEESTPDGVVTRTYKSRRVRLDAEGNLISQYIRTTPGRIIYNKTVQDALAG
;
A
#
# COMPACT_ATOMS: atom_id res chain seq x y z
N ALA A 1 1.65 37.93 0.62
CA ALA A 1 0.62 36.88 0.54
C ALA A 1 1.25 35.56 0.94
N THR A 2 0.60 34.74 1.78
CA THR A 2 1.22 33.58 2.47
C THR A 2 1.14 32.25 1.69
N GLY A 3 0.67 32.24 0.43
CA GLY A 3 0.64 31.04 -0.42
C GLY A 3 -0.28 29.91 0.07
N ARG A 4 -1.10 30.17 1.10
CA ARG A 4 -2.03 29.18 1.65
C ARG A 4 -3.30 29.08 0.80
N PRO A 5 -3.86 27.88 0.60
CA PRO A 5 -5.10 27.70 -0.16
C PRO A 5 -6.24 28.54 0.43
N ILE A 6 -7.03 29.17 -0.44
CA ILE A 6 -8.23 29.93 -0.04
C ILE A 6 -9.41 28.98 0.23
N ILE A 7 -9.42 27.82 -0.42
CA ILE A 7 -10.45 26.79 -0.27
C ILE A 7 -9.85 25.64 0.53
N THR A 8 -10.44 25.33 1.68
CA THR A 8 -10.11 24.18 2.52
C THR A 8 -11.23 23.16 2.49
N PRO A 9 -10.93 21.86 2.60
CA PRO A 9 -11.96 20.84 2.67
C PRO A 9 -12.88 21.04 3.87
N SER A 10 -14.17 20.70 3.72
CA SER A 10 -15.14 20.68 4.80
C SER A 10 -14.82 19.59 5.82
N GLN A 11 -15.45 19.68 6.99
CA GLN A 11 -15.26 18.71 8.08
C GLN A 11 -15.54 17.27 7.63
N ASP A 12 -16.60 17.04 6.85
CA ASP A 12 -16.96 15.70 6.37
C ASP A 12 -15.94 15.15 5.37
N MET A 13 -15.40 16.00 4.50
CA MET A 13 -14.33 15.58 3.58
C MET A 13 -13.05 15.22 4.35
N VAL A 14 -12.68 16.02 5.36
CA VAL A 14 -11.53 15.71 6.23
C VAL A 14 -11.75 14.39 6.96
N LEU A 15 -12.94 14.18 7.54
CA LEU A 15 -13.27 12.96 8.28
C LEU A 15 -13.29 11.73 7.36
N GLY A 16 -13.79 11.85 6.13
CA GLY A 16 -13.80 10.77 5.15
C GLY A 16 -12.39 10.34 4.75
N CYS A 17 -11.52 11.29 4.40
CA CYS A 17 -10.12 11.01 4.08
C CYS A 17 -9.36 10.39 5.27
N TYR A 18 -9.61 10.91 6.48
CA TYR A 18 -9.07 10.31 7.70
C TYR A 18 -9.55 8.87 7.88
N TYR A 19 -10.85 8.62 7.73
CA TYR A 19 -11.42 7.27 7.89
C TYR A 19 -10.84 6.27 6.88
N LEU A 20 -10.61 6.67 5.63
CA LEU A 20 -9.99 5.79 4.62
C LEU A 20 -8.55 5.37 4.98
N THR A 21 -7.82 6.22 5.70
CA THR A 21 -6.38 6.05 5.94
C THR A 21 -6.04 5.59 7.36
N ALA A 22 -7.00 5.72 8.28
CA ALA A 22 -6.89 5.32 9.67
C ALA A 22 -6.56 3.82 9.83
N GLU A 23 -5.86 3.50 10.91
CA GLU A 23 -5.60 2.13 11.30
C GLU A 23 -6.77 1.58 12.12
N ASN A 24 -7.16 0.33 11.82
CA ASN A 24 -8.12 -0.42 12.61
C ASN A 24 -7.58 -1.83 12.85
N PRO A 25 -6.97 -2.11 14.01
CA PRO A 25 -6.42 -3.43 14.34
C PRO A 25 -7.46 -4.56 14.38
N GLU A 26 -8.75 -4.23 14.47
CA GLU A 26 -9.84 -5.21 14.47
C GLU A 26 -10.24 -5.66 13.06
N ALA A 27 -9.84 -4.92 12.02
CA ALA A 27 -10.09 -5.27 10.63
C ALA A 27 -9.21 -6.46 10.20
N LYS A 28 -9.78 -7.66 10.31
CA LYS A 28 -9.06 -8.93 10.11
C LYS A 28 -9.48 -9.66 8.84
N LYS A 29 -10.63 -9.34 8.25
CA LYS A 29 -11.12 -10.07 7.07
C LYS A 29 -10.21 -9.79 5.89
N GLY A 30 -9.64 -10.84 5.31
CA GLY A 30 -8.74 -10.75 4.18
C GLY A 30 -7.37 -10.16 4.49
N ALA A 31 -7.02 -9.96 5.77
CA ALA A 31 -5.70 -9.48 6.17
C ALA A 31 -4.59 -10.45 5.72
N GLY A 32 -3.45 -9.90 5.30
CA GLY A 32 -2.30 -10.63 4.80
C GLY A 32 -2.45 -11.15 3.37
N ARG A 33 -3.59 -10.93 2.69
CA ARG A 33 -3.77 -11.31 1.28
C ARG A 33 -2.80 -10.56 0.36
N TYR A 34 -2.42 -11.24 -0.71
CA TYR A 34 -1.56 -10.72 -1.78
C TYR A 34 -2.41 -10.41 -3.02
N PHE A 35 -2.17 -9.26 -3.63
CA PHE A 35 -2.83 -8.79 -4.85
C PHE A 35 -1.80 -8.48 -5.93
N ALA A 36 -2.15 -8.77 -7.18
CA ALA A 36 -1.24 -8.58 -8.31
C ALA A 36 -1.16 -7.12 -8.77
N ASN A 37 -2.16 -6.30 -8.41
CA ASN A 37 -2.21 -4.87 -8.68
C ASN A 37 -3.17 -4.16 -7.70
N LEU A 38 -3.25 -2.83 -7.78
CA LEU A 38 -4.11 -2.00 -6.92
C LEU A 38 -5.61 -2.23 -7.17
N ASP A 39 -6.01 -2.44 -8.42
CA ASP A 39 -7.42 -2.61 -8.79
C ASP A 39 -7.98 -3.94 -8.25
N ASP A 40 -7.19 -5.02 -8.27
CA ASP A 40 -7.58 -6.31 -7.66
C ASP A 40 -7.91 -6.16 -6.16
N ALA A 41 -7.14 -5.33 -5.45
CA ALA A 41 -7.38 -5.07 -4.02
C ALA A 41 -8.67 -4.28 -3.81
N ILE A 42 -8.97 -3.30 -4.68
CA ILE A 42 -10.22 -2.53 -4.67
C ILE A 42 -11.40 -3.47 -4.96
N THR A 43 -11.33 -4.26 -6.02
CA THR A 43 -12.37 -5.23 -6.38
C THR A 43 -12.62 -6.23 -5.26
N ALA A 44 -11.58 -6.71 -4.58
CA ALA A 44 -11.75 -7.61 -3.44
C ALA A 44 -12.47 -6.94 -2.26
N TYR A 45 -12.23 -5.65 -2.02
CA TYR A 45 -12.97 -4.86 -1.04
C TYR A 45 -14.44 -4.68 -1.46
N GLU A 46 -14.72 -4.32 -2.72
CA GLU A 46 -16.08 -4.17 -3.26
C GLU A 46 -16.89 -5.47 -3.17
N GLN A 47 -16.24 -6.61 -3.38
CA GLN A 47 -16.81 -7.94 -3.20
C GLN A 47 -16.89 -8.38 -1.73
N GLN A 48 -16.62 -7.47 -0.78
CA GLN A 48 -16.64 -7.71 0.65
C GLN A 48 -15.72 -8.87 1.08
N GLN A 49 -14.62 -9.12 0.37
CA GLN A 49 -13.68 -10.18 0.73
C GLN A 49 -12.55 -9.70 1.63
N VAL A 50 -12.32 -8.39 1.67
CA VAL A 50 -11.30 -7.73 2.49
C VAL A 50 -11.93 -6.53 3.18
N ASP A 51 -11.61 -6.32 4.45
CA ASP A 51 -12.05 -5.11 5.16
C ASP A 51 -11.28 -3.87 4.67
N LEU A 52 -11.92 -2.70 4.72
CA LEU A 52 -11.33 -1.41 4.27
C LEU A 52 -9.96 -1.12 4.90
N HIS A 53 -9.77 -1.51 6.17
CA HIS A 53 -8.57 -1.27 6.95
C HIS A 53 -7.69 -2.52 7.14
N ALA A 54 -8.06 -3.65 6.54
CA ALA A 54 -7.26 -4.85 6.63
C ALA A 54 -5.93 -4.64 5.88
N TYR A 55 -4.83 -4.96 6.55
CA TYR A 55 -3.50 -4.89 5.94
C TYR A 55 -3.34 -5.96 4.87
N VAL A 56 -2.98 -5.55 3.66
CA VAL A 56 -2.78 -6.41 2.48
C VAL A 56 -1.43 -6.11 1.83
N TRP A 57 -0.95 -7.05 1.03
CA TRP A 57 0.24 -6.92 0.21
C TRP A 57 -0.16 -6.71 -1.24
N VAL A 58 0.32 -5.65 -1.87
CA VAL A 58 0.01 -5.35 -3.28
C VAL A 58 1.29 -5.20 -4.07
N ARG A 59 1.38 -5.89 -5.20
CA ARG A 59 2.51 -5.71 -6.13
C ARG A 59 2.46 -4.29 -6.68
N PHE A 60 3.58 -3.59 -6.62
CA PHE A 60 3.63 -2.19 -7.02
C PHE A 60 5.00 -1.85 -7.58
N ASP A 61 5.12 -1.51 -8.85
CA ASP A 61 6.43 -1.28 -9.48
C ASP A 61 6.92 0.18 -9.37
N GLY A 62 6.12 1.07 -8.76
CA GLY A 62 6.45 2.48 -8.55
C GLY A 62 7.27 2.77 -7.30
N GLN A 63 7.57 4.06 -7.07
CA GLN A 63 8.14 4.53 -5.80
C GLN A 63 7.06 4.52 -4.72
N ALA A 64 7.30 3.77 -3.67
CA ALA A 64 6.45 3.75 -2.49
C ALA A 64 7.14 4.51 -1.38
N GLU A 65 6.56 5.64 -0.99
CA GLU A 65 6.98 6.36 0.20
C GLU A 65 6.38 5.68 1.43
N SER A 66 7.20 5.45 2.43
CA SER A 66 6.80 4.89 3.71
C SER A 66 7.49 5.68 4.81
N ASP A 67 6.71 6.15 5.78
CA ASP A 67 7.24 6.79 6.99
C ASP A 67 8.07 5.80 7.83
N VAL A 68 7.89 4.50 7.59
CA VAL A 68 8.70 3.44 8.18
C VAL A 68 9.86 3.14 7.25
N PRO A 69 11.11 3.41 7.66
CA PRO A 69 12.29 3.07 6.88
C PRO A 69 12.52 1.56 6.82
N ASP A 70 13.06 1.08 5.70
CA ASP A 70 13.45 -0.32 5.46
C ASP A 70 14.79 -0.66 6.17
N ASN A 71 14.91 -0.33 7.46
CA ASN A 71 16.14 -0.56 8.22
C ASN A 71 16.28 -2.01 8.69
N ASP A 72 15.16 -2.62 9.08
CA ASP A 72 15.13 -3.94 9.68
C ASP A 72 14.55 -4.97 8.71
N VAL A 73 15.40 -5.90 8.26
CA VAL A 73 14.96 -7.08 7.51
C VAL A 73 14.32 -8.06 8.49
N LEU A 74 13.02 -8.29 8.32
CA LEU A 74 12.26 -9.21 9.18
C LEU A 74 12.46 -10.68 8.74
N GLN A 75 12.64 -10.90 7.45
CA GLN A 75 12.85 -12.23 6.87
C GLN A 75 13.66 -12.12 5.58
N GLU A 76 14.61 -13.02 5.40
CA GLU A 76 15.37 -13.18 4.17
C GLU A 76 15.38 -14.65 3.74
N GLU A 77 15.05 -14.89 2.48
CA GLU A 77 15.02 -16.23 1.87
C GLU A 77 15.78 -16.21 0.56
N SER A 78 16.70 -17.16 0.38
CA SER A 78 17.48 -17.32 -0.85
C SER A 78 17.14 -18.65 -1.51
N THR A 79 16.94 -18.61 -2.83
CA THR A 79 16.72 -19.81 -3.64
C THR A 79 18.05 -20.30 -4.25
N PRO A 80 18.15 -21.59 -4.65
CA PRO A 80 19.35 -22.12 -5.29
C PRO A 80 19.77 -21.37 -6.57
N ASP A 81 18.80 -20.76 -7.25
CA ASP A 81 19.02 -19.97 -8.48
C ASP A 81 19.55 -18.54 -8.19
N GLY A 82 19.88 -18.25 -6.94
CA GLY A 82 20.42 -16.95 -6.50
C GLY A 82 19.37 -15.86 -6.28
N VAL A 83 18.07 -16.15 -6.49
CA VAL A 83 17.00 -15.19 -6.21
C VAL A 83 16.81 -15.03 -4.72
N VAL A 84 16.83 -13.78 -4.24
CA VAL A 84 16.68 -13.41 -2.83
C VAL A 84 15.35 -12.69 -2.62
N THR A 85 14.60 -13.11 -1.60
CA THR A 85 13.39 -12.42 -1.14
C THR A 85 13.66 -11.81 0.23
N ARG A 86 13.52 -10.48 0.34
CA ARG A 86 13.61 -9.75 1.61
C ARG A 86 12.26 -9.19 1.99
N THR A 87 11.85 -9.42 3.22
CA THR A 87 10.62 -8.88 3.80
C THR A 87 10.97 -7.89 4.90
N TYR A 88 10.49 -6.66 4.74
CA TYR A 88 10.53 -5.56 5.70
C TYR A 88 9.14 -5.35 6.30
N LYS A 89 9.01 -4.39 7.21
CA LYS A 89 7.72 -4.08 7.87
C LYS A 89 6.64 -3.63 6.87
N SER A 90 7.00 -2.78 5.92
CA SER A 90 6.07 -2.16 4.96
C SER A 90 6.30 -2.58 3.51
N ARG A 91 7.36 -3.35 3.23
CA ARG A 91 7.78 -3.70 1.87
C ARG A 91 8.30 -5.12 1.80
N ARG A 92 8.11 -5.77 0.66
CA ARG A 92 8.74 -7.05 0.35
C ARG A 92 9.34 -6.94 -1.04
N VAL A 93 10.61 -7.29 -1.19
CA VAL A 93 11.33 -7.21 -2.47
C VAL A 93 11.86 -8.58 -2.85
N ARG A 94 11.84 -8.86 -4.15
CA ARG A 94 12.46 -10.04 -4.75
C ARG A 94 13.53 -9.57 -5.71
N LEU A 95 14.75 -10.02 -5.49
CA LEU A 95 15.95 -9.64 -6.23
C LEU A 95 16.51 -10.85 -6.95
N ASP A 96 17.07 -10.67 -8.14
CA ASP A 96 17.82 -11.72 -8.83
C ASP A 96 19.22 -11.93 -8.20
N ALA A 97 20.00 -12.85 -8.79
CA ALA A 97 21.35 -13.17 -8.33
C ALA A 97 22.34 -11.99 -8.45
N GLU A 98 22.05 -11.02 -9.30
CA GLU A 98 22.86 -9.82 -9.54
C GLU A 98 22.43 -8.65 -8.63
N GLY A 99 21.32 -8.82 -7.90
CA GLY A 99 20.73 -7.81 -7.02
C GLY A 99 19.74 -6.88 -7.72
N ASN A 100 19.36 -7.14 -8.97
CA ASN A 100 18.33 -6.36 -9.66
C ASN A 100 16.94 -6.70 -9.13
N LEU A 101 16.06 -5.71 -9.06
CA LEU A 101 14.69 -5.90 -8.60
C LEU A 101 13.85 -6.68 -9.63
N ILE A 102 13.38 -7.87 -9.26
CA ILE A 102 12.42 -8.67 -10.04
C ILE A 102 10.99 -8.18 -9.80
N SER A 103 10.65 -7.94 -8.53
CA SER A 103 9.32 -7.50 -8.12
C SER A 103 9.35 -6.96 -6.71
N GLN A 104 8.42 -6.08 -6.39
CA GLN A 104 8.17 -5.66 -5.02
C GLN A 104 6.67 -5.67 -4.69
N TYR A 105 6.39 -5.84 -3.41
CA TYR A 105 5.08 -5.67 -2.80
C TYR A 105 5.16 -4.61 -1.72
N ILE A 106 4.12 -3.80 -1.61
CA ILE A 106 3.92 -2.84 -0.53
C ILE A 106 2.84 -3.35 0.40
N ARG A 107 3.00 -3.09 1.70
CA ARG A 107 1.98 -3.37 2.71
C ARG A 107 1.12 -2.13 2.92
N THR A 108 -0.17 -2.23 2.64
CA THR A 108 -1.11 -1.10 2.72
C THR A 108 -2.52 -1.60 3.07
N THR A 109 -3.53 -0.74 2.97
CA THR A 109 -4.95 -1.08 3.18
C THR A 109 -5.77 -0.69 1.94
N PRO A 110 -6.91 -1.36 1.66
CA PRO A 110 -7.82 -0.94 0.59
C PRO A 110 -8.22 0.53 0.66
N GLY A 111 -8.47 1.06 1.85
CA GLY A 111 -8.81 2.48 2.03
C GLY A 111 -7.70 3.44 1.59
N ARG A 112 -6.43 3.13 1.90
CA ARG A 112 -5.28 3.90 1.42
C ARG A 112 -5.12 3.81 -0.10
N ILE A 113 -5.41 2.65 -0.69
CA ILE A 113 -5.36 2.47 -2.15
C ILE A 113 -6.41 3.34 -2.82
N ILE A 114 -7.67 3.29 -2.35
CA ILE A 114 -8.80 4.08 -2.88
C ILE A 114 -8.50 5.57 -2.79
N TYR A 115 -8.02 6.04 -1.63
CA TYR A 115 -7.64 7.44 -1.43
C TYR A 115 -6.58 7.90 -2.43
N ASN A 116 -5.45 7.17 -2.53
CA ASN A 116 -4.36 7.56 -3.42
C ASN A 116 -4.76 7.51 -4.90
N LYS A 117 -5.51 6.48 -5.30
CA LYS A 117 -6.05 6.38 -6.67
C LYS A 117 -6.94 7.58 -7.00
N THR A 118 -7.84 7.95 -6.08
CA THR A 118 -8.75 9.10 -6.26
C THR A 118 -7.98 10.41 -6.42
N VAL A 119 -6.92 10.62 -5.63
CA VAL A 119 -6.05 11.81 -5.75
C VAL A 119 -5.30 11.82 -7.07
N GLN A 120 -4.73 10.69 -7.49
CA GLN A 120 -4.00 10.60 -8.76
C GLN A 120 -4.92 10.83 -9.96
N ASP A 121 -6.09 10.20 -9.98
CA ASP A 121 -7.08 10.36 -11.05
C ASP A 121 -7.54 11.83 -11.16
N ALA A 122 -7.71 12.51 -10.02
CA ALA A 122 -8.08 13.93 -9.98
C ALA A 122 -6.95 14.88 -10.44
N LEU A 123 -5.68 14.47 -10.35
CA LEU A 123 -4.53 15.25 -10.83
C LEU A 123 -4.21 14.99 -12.30
N ALA A 124 -4.64 13.84 -12.84
CA ALA A 124 -4.40 13.44 -14.22
C ALA A 124 -5.44 13.97 -15.21
N GLY A 125 -6.58 14.47 -14.72
CA GLY A 125 -7.61 15.18 -15.50
C GLY A 125 -7.38 16.68 -15.56
#